data_AF-A0A672ZYU4-F1
#
_entry.id   AF-A0A672ZYU4-F1
#
_cell.length_a   1.000
_cell.length_b   1.000
_cell.length_c   1.000
_cell.angle_alpha   90.00
_cell.angle_beta   90.00
_cell.angle_gamma   90.00
#
_symmetry.space_group_name_H-M   'P 1'
#
loop_
_entity.id
_entity.type
_entity.pdbx_description
1 polymer ?
#
loop_
_entity_poly.entity_id
_entity_poly.type
_entity_poly.pdbx_seq_one_letter_code
_entity_poly.pdbx_strand_id
1 'polypeptide(L)'
;MFQTNEEEIQWLKSQLREKEEQVQQAAQAGLDLLNQQMELQSRLDEQRVEMTNALEALEQDKYSLQKDVQLKTRMLESLQADFDCVKNQQRQQLQEKQENLERSHNMALSELNNKLLRVQSALEESQLSEKQLRHKLEVQTETLNNKMEELQALSEQTQSSMTSEMMEVQLKIMELENVKVELEQSLQDCQYREQQLELSNSSLQRQLDRVTEEKEDREKEAVSWFNALEKSRELTRDLQVELDQALQQAQDPNSKGNSLFAELEDKRAAMEKQLISMKVQYQSLQKQYSFSKQQLQRMKVQIATLMQLQGSRADPAQLERLQSMLSEKNGEIQNLMTKLQRLERVEMTLKSQPAKALPADSEDGQDGTYYTDLLKMKLNNTVKDAERLGDELSLQRMKSLSESQRALELERKLFASERLLKQAQSDKIKLQLRIEELQHKYEPKEVKNFLQKRKREKLPLDITPCCETVKLEQNQPVVPVETTVADIMNTDAHVRTTDPKPAKTVKISTEEPVVIPNPSFPVTEPDVKEAEENQQQNKREDRRQKQRTVDVIHVSSSSSMENQCAQQ
;
A
#
# COMPACT_ATOMS: atom_id res chain seq x y z
N MET A 1 6.13 30.17 -109.14
CA MET A 1 7.30 29.51 -108.51
C MET A 1 7.82 30.32 -107.33
N PHE A 2 8.65 31.35 -107.46
CA PHE A 2 9.17 32.00 -106.25
C PHE A 2 8.10 32.69 -105.37
N GLN A 3 7.24 33.55 -105.93
CA GLN A 3 6.17 34.21 -105.15
C GLN A 3 5.14 33.23 -104.59
N THR A 4 4.73 32.22 -105.36
CA THR A 4 3.76 31.19 -104.93
C THR A 4 4.24 30.42 -103.69
N ASN A 5 5.55 30.14 -103.61
CA ASN A 5 6.12 29.42 -102.47
C ASN A 5 6.21 30.33 -101.22
N GLU A 6 6.34 31.65 -101.40
CA GLU A 6 6.45 32.62 -100.31
C GLU A 6 5.09 32.91 -99.66
N GLU A 7 4.02 32.95 -100.46
CA GLU A 7 2.62 32.98 -100.01
C GLU A 7 2.23 31.70 -99.24
N GLU A 8 2.60 30.52 -99.77
CA GLU A 8 2.38 29.22 -99.13
C GLU A 8 3.10 29.11 -97.77
N ILE A 9 4.32 29.63 -97.66
CA ILE A 9 5.06 29.73 -96.38
C ILE A 9 4.36 30.68 -95.40
N GLN A 10 3.76 31.79 -95.85
CA GLN A 10 3.00 32.69 -94.96
C GLN A 10 1.69 32.08 -94.48
N TRP A 11 1.01 31.30 -95.34
CA TRP A 11 -0.17 30.52 -94.95
C TRP A 11 0.19 29.46 -93.91
N LEU A 12 1.22 28.64 -94.16
CA LEU A 12 1.70 27.62 -93.21
C LEU A 12 2.11 28.22 -91.86
N LYS A 13 2.80 29.38 -91.84
CA LYS A 13 3.15 30.10 -90.60
C LYS A 13 1.96 30.69 -89.86
N SER A 14 0.83 30.88 -90.53
CA SER A 14 -0.40 31.40 -89.91
C SER A 14 -1.27 30.26 -89.39
N GLN A 15 -1.37 29.16 -90.14
CA GLN A 15 -1.96 27.91 -89.68
C GLN A 15 -1.19 27.31 -88.50
N LEU A 16 0.14 27.38 -88.48
CA LEU A 16 0.95 26.92 -87.35
C LEU A 16 0.61 27.71 -86.07
N ARG A 17 0.55 29.05 -86.15
CA ARG A 17 0.15 29.90 -85.01
C ARG A 17 -1.27 29.62 -84.55
N GLU A 18 -2.22 29.45 -85.48
CA GLU A 18 -3.60 29.05 -85.13
C GLU A 18 -3.64 27.70 -84.38
N LYS A 19 -2.77 26.75 -84.76
CA LYS A 19 -2.65 25.46 -84.06
C LYS A 19 -1.91 25.58 -82.72
N GLU A 20 -0.89 26.42 -82.62
CA GLU A 20 -0.22 26.73 -81.35
C GLU A 20 -1.17 27.42 -80.36
N GLU A 21 -1.99 28.37 -80.82
CA GLU A 21 -3.04 29.03 -80.03
C GLU A 21 -4.13 28.03 -79.60
N GLN A 22 -4.58 27.14 -80.50
CA GLN A 22 -5.53 26.07 -80.15
C GLN A 22 -4.95 25.07 -79.13
N VAL A 23 -3.66 24.74 -79.23
CA VAL A 23 -2.96 23.88 -78.25
C VAL A 23 -2.79 24.60 -76.91
N GLN A 24 -2.48 25.90 -76.90
CA GLN A 24 -2.41 26.70 -75.67
C GLN A 24 -3.78 26.83 -74.99
N GLN A 25 -4.84 27.07 -75.75
CA GLN A 25 -6.22 27.11 -75.23
C GLN A 25 -6.66 25.75 -74.68
N ALA A 26 -6.34 24.64 -75.37
CA ALA A 26 -6.62 23.29 -74.87
C ALA A 26 -5.80 22.95 -73.61
N ALA A 27 -4.53 23.38 -73.54
CA ALA A 27 -3.69 23.21 -72.35
C ALA A 27 -4.20 24.03 -71.16
N GLN A 28 -4.64 25.28 -71.39
CA GLN A 28 -5.24 26.12 -70.35
C GLN A 28 -6.56 25.51 -69.84
N ALA A 29 -7.47 25.11 -70.75
CA ALA A 29 -8.71 24.45 -70.36
C ALA A 29 -8.48 23.12 -69.60
N GLY A 30 -7.43 22.38 -69.96
CA GLY A 30 -7.00 21.18 -69.22
C GLY A 30 -6.44 21.50 -67.84
N LEU A 31 -5.69 22.60 -67.69
CA LEU A 31 -5.18 23.09 -66.40
C LEU A 31 -6.33 23.60 -65.51
N ASP A 32 -7.28 24.35 -66.07
CA ASP A 32 -8.45 24.85 -65.35
C ASP A 32 -9.35 23.70 -64.87
N LEU A 33 -9.54 22.67 -65.69
CA LEU A 33 -10.24 21.45 -65.30
C LEU A 33 -9.49 20.68 -64.20
N LEU A 34 -8.16 20.59 -64.27
CA LEU A 34 -7.34 19.96 -63.24
C LEU A 34 -7.41 20.73 -61.91
N ASN A 35 -7.41 22.06 -61.96
CA ASN A 35 -7.58 22.92 -60.79
C ASN A 35 -8.98 22.73 -60.16
N GLN A 36 -10.04 22.70 -60.97
CA GLN A 36 -11.40 22.40 -60.50
C GLN A 36 -11.50 20.99 -59.88
N GLN A 37 -10.84 19.99 -60.48
CA GLN A 37 -10.77 18.63 -59.93
C GLN A 37 -10.03 18.62 -58.58
N MET A 38 -8.96 19.41 -58.44
CA MET A 38 -8.20 19.54 -57.19
C MET A 38 -9.02 20.24 -56.09
N GLU A 39 -9.75 21.31 -56.42
CA GLU A 39 -10.67 21.96 -55.48
C GLU A 39 -11.80 21.03 -55.02
N LEU A 40 -12.42 20.29 -55.96
CA LEU A 40 -13.46 19.33 -55.62
C LEU A 40 -12.92 18.19 -54.75
N GLN A 41 -11.68 17.73 -55.00
CA GLN A 41 -11.03 16.73 -54.16
C GLN A 41 -10.73 17.28 -52.75
N SER A 42 -10.21 18.51 -52.63
CA SER A 42 -9.98 19.17 -51.34
C SER A 42 -11.26 19.26 -50.51
N ARG A 43 -12.35 19.79 -51.09
CA ARG A 43 -13.65 19.90 -50.40
C ARG A 43 -14.24 18.54 -50.00
N LEU A 44 -14.00 17.50 -50.79
CA LEU A 44 -14.45 16.14 -50.49
C LEU A 44 -13.63 15.52 -49.35
N ASP A 45 -12.32 15.76 -49.30
CA ASP A 45 -11.46 15.33 -48.19
C ASP A 45 -11.67 16.15 -46.91
N GLU A 46 -11.96 17.44 -47.02
CA GLU A 46 -12.45 18.30 -45.92
C GLU A 46 -13.74 17.72 -45.31
N GLN A 47 -14.75 17.43 -46.14
CA GLN A 47 -16.00 16.79 -45.70
C GLN A 47 -15.78 15.40 -45.09
N ARG A 48 -14.82 14.61 -45.59
CA ARG A 48 -14.42 13.33 -44.97
C ARG A 48 -13.86 13.54 -43.56
N VAL A 49 -12.98 14.53 -43.38
CA VAL A 49 -12.41 14.86 -42.07
C VAL A 49 -13.49 15.37 -41.11
N GLU A 50 -14.38 16.26 -41.55
CA GLU A 50 -15.51 16.72 -40.73
C GLU A 50 -16.42 15.57 -40.30
N MET A 51 -16.79 14.67 -41.22
CA MET A 51 -17.62 13.50 -40.92
C MET A 51 -16.91 12.50 -39.99
N THR A 52 -15.60 12.27 -40.14
CA THR A 52 -14.81 11.44 -39.23
C THR A 52 -14.76 12.05 -37.83
N ASN A 53 -14.46 13.35 -37.71
CA ASN A 53 -14.44 14.05 -36.42
C ASN A 53 -15.81 13.99 -35.72
N ALA A 54 -16.91 14.14 -36.47
CA ALA A 54 -18.26 14.03 -35.94
C ALA A 54 -18.59 12.61 -35.45
N LEU A 55 -18.16 11.57 -36.17
CA LEU A 55 -18.32 10.17 -35.75
C LEU A 55 -17.49 9.87 -34.49
N GLU A 56 -16.23 10.33 -34.42
CA GLU A 56 -15.38 10.16 -33.24
C GLU A 56 -15.95 10.86 -32.00
N ALA A 57 -16.51 12.06 -32.15
CA ALA A 57 -17.19 12.77 -31.07
C ALA A 57 -18.43 12.01 -30.57
N LEU A 58 -19.29 11.55 -31.49
CA LEU A 58 -20.48 10.76 -31.15
C LEU A 58 -20.12 9.42 -30.49
N GLU A 59 -19.00 8.79 -30.85
CA GLU A 59 -18.53 7.59 -30.15
C GLU A 59 -18.01 7.90 -28.74
N GLN A 60 -17.27 8.99 -28.56
CA GLN A 60 -16.83 9.45 -27.23
C GLN A 60 -18.02 9.75 -26.31
N ASP A 61 -19.02 10.48 -26.79
CA ASP A 61 -20.25 10.78 -26.05
C ASP A 61 -21.02 9.51 -25.70
N LYS A 62 -21.19 8.59 -26.66
CA LYS A 62 -21.82 7.27 -26.46
C LYS A 62 -21.10 6.47 -25.36
N TYR A 63 -19.77 6.40 -25.39
CA TYR A 63 -18.98 5.70 -24.36
C TYR A 63 -18.99 6.41 -23.00
N SER A 64 -19.12 7.73 -22.97
CA SER A 64 -19.28 8.50 -21.73
C SER A 64 -20.65 8.25 -21.11
N LEU A 65 -21.73 8.46 -21.87
CA LEU A 65 -23.11 8.22 -21.46
C LEU A 65 -23.35 6.76 -21.01
N GLN A 66 -22.73 5.78 -21.70
CA GLN A 66 -22.83 4.37 -21.30
C GLN A 66 -22.21 4.11 -19.91
N LYS A 67 -21.09 4.76 -19.57
CA LYS A 67 -20.47 4.67 -18.24
C LYS A 67 -21.31 5.38 -17.17
N ASP A 68 -21.83 6.56 -17.49
CA ASP A 68 -22.72 7.32 -16.61
C ASP A 68 -24.00 6.57 -16.27
N VAL A 69 -24.61 5.90 -17.26
CA VAL A 69 -25.77 5.02 -17.03
C VAL A 69 -25.38 3.83 -16.14
N GLN A 70 -24.28 3.13 -16.43
CA GLN A 70 -23.82 2.02 -15.58
C GLN A 70 -23.52 2.44 -14.14
N LEU A 71 -22.96 3.64 -13.93
CA LEU A 71 -22.71 4.19 -12.60
C LEU A 71 -24.04 4.51 -11.87
N LYS A 72 -24.98 5.17 -12.56
CA LYS A 72 -26.31 5.48 -12.01
C LYS A 72 -27.10 4.22 -11.68
N THR A 73 -27.04 3.19 -12.51
CA THR A 73 -27.65 1.87 -12.22
C THR A 73 -27.08 1.28 -10.92
N ARG A 74 -25.75 1.23 -10.76
CA ARG A 74 -25.12 0.73 -9.51
C ARG A 74 -25.46 1.56 -8.28
N MET A 75 -25.59 2.88 -8.43
CA MET A 75 -26.03 3.74 -7.33
C MET A 75 -27.49 3.49 -6.94
N LEU A 76 -28.38 3.23 -7.91
CA LEU A 76 -29.76 2.84 -7.65
C LEU A 76 -29.86 1.44 -7.02
N GLU A 77 -29.05 0.48 -7.47
CA GLU A 77 -28.94 -0.85 -6.87
C GLU A 77 -28.50 -0.78 -5.40
N SER A 78 -27.50 0.06 -5.09
CA SER A 78 -27.05 0.32 -3.71
C SER A 78 -28.16 0.96 -2.87
N LEU A 79 -28.77 2.05 -3.33
CA LEU A 79 -29.83 2.75 -2.60
C LEU A 79 -31.08 1.88 -2.39
N GLN A 80 -31.36 0.96 -3.31
CA GLN A 80 -32.45 -0.01 -3.16
C GLN A 80 -32.09 -1.09 -2.12
N ALA A 81 -30.85 -1.57 -2.08
CA ALA A 81 -30.37 -2.46 -1.03
C ALA A 81 -30.41 -1.79 0.36
N ASP A 82 -29.99 -0.53 0.47
CA ASP A 82 -30.08 0.28 1.69
C ASP A 82 -31.55 0.46 2.14
N PHE A 83 -32.44 0.77 1.20
CA PHE A 83 -33.88 0.90 1.45
C PHE A 83 -34.51 -0.41 1.94
N ASP A 84 -34.25 -1.53 1.26
CA ASP A 84 -34.79 -2.83 1.67
C ASP A 84 -34.16 -3.31 2.99
N CYS A 85 -32.91 -2.95 3.30
CA CYS A 85 -32.30 -3.18 4.60
C CYS A 85 -33.06 -2.44 5.72
N VAL A 86 -33.24 -1.12 5.61
CA VAL A 86 -33.96 -0.30 6.59
C VAL A 86 -35.42 -0.76 6.75
N LYS A 87 -36.09 -1.07 5.64
CA LYS A 87 -37.47 -1.58 5.60
C LYS A 87 -37.61 -2.95 6.29
N ASN A 88 -36.64 -3.85 6.11
CA ASN A 88 -36.63 -5.14 6.80
C ASN A 88 -36.32 -4.97 8.30
N GLN A 89 -35.37 -4.08 8.67
CA GLN A 89 -35.08 -3.74 10.06
C GLN A 89 -36.30 -3.14 10.78
N GLN A 90 -37.03 -2.22 10.15
CA GLN A 90 -38.26 -1.65 10.69
C GLN A 90 -39.36 -2.72 10.85
N ARG A 91 -39.53 -3.63 9.88
CA ARG A 91 -40.47 -4.75 10.00
C ARG A 91 -40.11 -5.65 11.19
N GLN A 92 -38.84 -6.00 11.35
CA GLN A 92 -38.37 -6.82 12.47
C GLN A 92 -38.62 -6.13 13.81
N GLN A 93 -38.27 -4.84 13.96
CA GLN A 93 -38.52 -4.08 15.19
C GLN A 93 -40.01 -3.94 15.53
N LEU A 94 -40.89 -3.88 14.53
CA LEU A 94 -42.34 -3.89 14.74
C LEU A 94 -42.83 -5.26 15.20
N GLN A 95 -42.35 -6.34 14.57
CA GLN A 95 -42.68 -7.71 14.94
C GLN A 95 -42.20 -8.03 16.37
N GLU A 96 -40.95 -7.73 16.71
CA GLU A 96 -40.39 -7.93 18.06
C GLU A 96 -41.19 -7.19 19.13
N LYS A 97 -41.63 -5.95 18.85
CA LYS A 97 -42.50 -5.18 19.76
C LYS A 97 -43.90 -5.77 19.88
N GLN A 98 -44.48 -6.24 18.78
CA GLN A 98 -45.80 -6.89 18.79
C GLN A 98 -45.75 -8.21 19.57
N GLU A 99 -44.81 -9.10 19.26
CA GLU A 99 -44.68 -10.38 19.96
C GLU A 99 -44.40 -10.19 21.46
N ASN A 100 -43.60 -9.18 21.84
CA ASN A 100 -43.35 -8.88 23.26
C ASN A 100 -44.56 -8.29 23.98
N LEU A 101 -45.41 -7.52 23.28
CA LEU A 101 -46.68 -7.06 23.81
C LEU A 101 -47.67 -8.21 23.97
N GLU A 102 -47.75 -9.12 22.98
CA GLU A 102 -48.57 -10.33 23.03
C GLU A 102 -48.13 -11.27 24.15
N ARG A 103 -46.82 -11.51 24.32
CA ARG A 103 -46.25 -12.24 25.47
C ARG A 103 -46.65 -11.60 26.80
N SER A 104 -46.52 -10.27 26.92
CA SER A 104 -46.88 -9.53 28.12
C SER A 104 -48.38 -9.64 28.46
N HIS A 105 -49.25 -9.47 27.46
CA HIS A 105 -50.70 -9.65 27.62
C HIS A 105 -51.07 -11.09 28.00
N ASN A 106 -50.45 -12.09 27.37
CA ASN A 106 -50.72 -13.50 27.68
C ASN A 106 -50.28 -13.87 29.11
N MET A 107 -49.14 -13.36 29.59
CA MET A 107 -48.74 -13.50 30.99
C MET A 107 -49.73 -12.83 31.94
N ALA A 108 -50.16 -11.59 31.67
CA ALA A 108 -51.12 -10.88 32.50
C ALA A 108 -52.51 -11.56 32.53
N LEU A 109 -52.96 -12.10 31.40
CA LEU A 109 -54.20 -12.88 31.30
C LEU A 109 -54.09 -14.21 32.07
N SER A 110 -52.97 -14.92 31.95
CA SER A 110 -52.71 -16.14 32.72
C SER A 110 -52.67 -15.87 34.23
N GLU A 111 -52.00 -14.80 34.66
CA GLU A 111 -51.99 -14.36 36.05
C GLU A 111 -53.41 -14.04 36.56
N LEU A 112 -54.20 -13.31 35.79
CA LEU A 112 -55.56 -12.92 36.16
C LEU A 112 -56.49 -14.13 36.22
N ASN A 113 -56.41 -15.04 35.26
CA ASN A 113 -57.15 -16.31 35.26
C ASN A 113 -56.77 -17.18 36.47
N ASN A 114 -55.47 -17.31 36.76
CA ASN A 114 -54.99 -18.02 37.94
C ASN A 114 -55.42 -17.35 39.26
N LYS A 115 -55.61 -16.03 39.31
CA LYS A 115 -56.18 -15.32 40.48
C LYS A 115 -57.68 -15.60 40.60
N LEU A 116 -58.43 -15.53 39.48
CA LEU A 116 -59.86 -15.79 39.42
C LEU A 116 -60.20 -17.23 39.85
N LEU A 117 -59.50 -18.24 39.32
CA LEU A 117 -59.70 -19.65 39.68
C LEU A 117 -59.46 -19.93 41.18
N ARG A 118 -58.47 -19.26 41.80
CA ARG A 118 -58.20 -19.36 43.25
C ARG A 118 -59.27 -18.70 44.11
N VAL A 119 -59.77 -17.53 43.69
CA VAL A 119 -60.88 -16.86 44.38
C VAL A 119 -62.16 -17.68 44.24
N GLN A 120 -62.39 -18.29 43.08
CA GLN A 120 -63.55 -19.16 42.86
C GLN A 120 -63.49 -20.44 43.69
N SER A 121 -62.36 -21.14 43.78
CA SER A 121 -62.26 -22.34 44.64
C SER A 121 -62.45 -21.99 46.12
N ALA A 122 -61.88 -20.88 46.60
CA ALA A 122 -62.09 -20.41 47.97
C ALA A 122 -63.56 -20.01 48.25
N LEU A 123 -64.27 -19.47 47.24
CA LEU A 123 -65.70 -19.19 47.33
C LEU A 123 -66.55 -20.47 47.37
N GLU A 124 -66.22 -21.47 46.54
CA GLU A 124 -66.85 -22.80 46.54
C GLU A 124 -66.69 -23.50 47.92
N GLU A 125 -65.48 -23.50 48.46
CA GLU A 125 -65.15 -24.02 49.80
C GLU A 125 -65.91 -23.27 50.91
N SER A 126 -65.91 -21.93 50.87
CA SER A 126 -66.63 -21.10 51.85
C SER A 126 -68.14 -21.38 51.82
N GLN A 127 -68.76 -21.41 50.63
CA GLN A 127 -70.19 -21.68 50.49
C GLN A 127 -70.59 -23.09 50.95
N LEU A 128 -69.73 -24.10 50.77
CA LEU A 128 -69.99 -25.43 51.31
C LEU A 128 -69.89 -25.45 52.84
N SER A 129 -68.87 -24.82 53.42
CA SER A 129 -68.73 -24.70 54.88
C SER A 129 -69.92 -23.97 55.52
N GLU A 130 -70.45 -22.93 54.85
CA GLU A 130 -71.64 -22.21 55.29
C GLU A 130 -72.88 -23.11 55.26
N LYS A 131 -73.09 -23.88 54.18
CA LYS A 131 -74.22 -24.84 54.07
C LYS A 131 -74.15 -25.90 55.18
N GLN A 132 -72.96 -26.45 55.45
CA GLN A 132 -72.76 -27.44 56.50
C GLN A 132 -73.03 -26.86 57.90
N LEU A 133 -72.59 -25.63 58.18
CA LEU A 133 -72.85 -24.95 59.45
C LEU A 133 -74.33 -24.58 59.64
N ARG A 134 -75.00 -24.10 58.57
CA ARG A 134 -76.45 -23.82 58.59
C ARG A 134 -77.26 -25.08 58.91
N HIS A 135 -77.00 -26.19 58.21
CA HIS A 135 -77.70 -27.46 58.46
C HIS A 135 -77.43 -27.99 59.88
N LYS A 136 -76.19 -27.90 60.38
CA LYS A 136 -75.87 -28.32 61.76
C LYS A 136 -76.59 -27.46 62.82
N LEU A 137 -76.79 -26.16 62.56
CA LEU A 137 -77.62 -25.30 63.41
C LEU A 137 -79.11 -25.68 63.32
N GLU A 138 -79.61 -26.02 62.12
CA GLU A 138 -81.00 -26.41 61.89
C GLU A 138 -81.34 -27.71 62.65
N VAL A 139 -80.51 -28.76 62.51
CA VAL A 139 -80.64 -30.02 63.27
C VAL A 139 -80.51 -29.81 64.78
N GLN A 140 -79.61 -28.93 65.24
CA GLN A 140 -79.51 -28.59 66.67
C GLN A 140 -80.77 -27.87 67.18
N THR A 141 -81.37 -27.01 66.36
CA THR A 141 -82.60 -26.28 66.70
C THR A 141 -83.80 -27.22 66.74
N GLU A 142 -83.92 -28.12 65.76
CA GLU A 142 -84.94 -29.17 65.72
C GLU A 142 -84.80 -30.13 66.91
N THR A 143 -83.58 -30.58 67.22
CA THR A 143 -83.31 -31.43 68.40
C THR A 143 -83.70 -30.73 69.71
N LEU A 144 -83.42 -29.42 69.85
CA LEU A 144 -83.81 -28.65 71.03
C LEU A 144 -85.34 -28.48 71.14
N ASN A 145 -86.03 -28.27 70.02
CA ASN A 145 -87.51 -28.23 70.00
C ASN A 145 -88.08 -29.60 70.39
N ASN A 146 -87.59 -30.69 69.79
CA ASN A 146 -88.04 -32.05 70.11
C ASN A 146 -87.84 -32.38 71.60
N LYS A 147 -86.70 -32.01 72.19
CA LYS A 147 -86.49 -32.16 73.65
C LYS A 147 -87.36 -31.22 74.50
N MET A 148 -87.79 -30.08 73.98
CA MET A 148 -88.77 -29.22 74.65
C MET A 148 -90.18 -29.83 74.61
N GLU A 149 -90.58 -30.42 73.49
CA GLU A 149 -91.85 -31.11 73.30
C GLU A 149 -91.91 -32.42 74.12
N GLU A 150 -90.84 -33.22 74.16
CA GLU A 150 -90.71 -34.39 75.05
C GLU A 150 -90.93 -34.01 76.52
N LEU A 151 -90.33 -32.90 76.98
CA LEU A 151 -90.49 -32.42 78.36
C LEU A 151 -91.92 -31.93 78.65
N GLN A 152 -92.61 -31.33 77.67
CA GLN A 152 -94.02 -30.96 77.79
C GLN A 152 -94.91 -32.21 77.86
N ALA A 153 -94.73 -33.16 76.93
CA ALA A 153 -95.47 -34.42 76.88
C ALA A 153 -95.28 -35.26 78.16
N LEU A 154 -94.06 -35.35 78.70
CA LEU A 154 -93.79 -36.02 79.98
C LEU A 154 -94.48 -35.31 81.16
N SER A 155 -94.52 -33.96 81.16
CA SER A 155 -95.21 -33.17 82.18
C SER A 155 -96.74 -33.36 82.15
N GLU A 156 -97.34 -33.44 80.97
CA GLU A 156 -98.76 -33.75 80.80
C GLU A 156 -99.08 -35.20 81.16
N GLN A 157 -98.28 -36.15 80.66
CA GLN A 157 -98.50 -37.57 80.90
C GLN A 157 -98.31 -37.96 82.38
N THR A 158 -97.43 -37.29 83.13
CA THR A 158 -97.27 -37.48 84.58
C THR A 158 -98.53 -37.08 85.37
N GLN A 159 -99.43 -36.28 84.78
CA GLN A 159 -100.74 -35.97 85.35
C GLN A 159 -101.83 -37.01 84.99
N SER A 160 -101.46 -38.07 84.24
CA SER A 160 -102.35 -39.15 83.80
C SER A 160 -102.01 -40.49 84.46
N SER A 161 -103.03 -41.29 84.78
CA SER A 161 -102.87 -42.58 85.49
C SER A 161 -102.51 -43.72 84.53
N MET A 162 -101.24 -43.82 84.13
CA MET A 162 -100.75 -44.85 83.20
C MET A 162 -100.46 -46.22 83.87
N THR A 163 -100.52 -47.30 83.08
CA THR A 163 -100.24 -48.69 83.50
C THR A 163 -98.80 -49.13 83.18
N SER A 164 -98.29 -50.13 83.91
CA SER A 164 -96.88 -50.57 83.82
C SER A 164 -96.47 -51.08 82.43
N GLU A 165 -97.32 -51.87 81.77
CA GLU A 165 -97.03 -52.42 80.43
C GLU A 165 -96.98 -51.32 79.36
N MET A 166 -97.87 -50.32 79.47
CA MET A 166 -97.87 -49.14 78.59
C MET A 166 -96.58 -48.33 78.78
N MET A 167 -96.15 -48.15 80.02
CA MET A 167 -94.90 -47.45 80.35
C MET A 167 -93.65 -48.19 79.83
N GLU A 168 -93.62 -49.52 79.90
CA GLU A 168 -92.52 -50.33 79.35
C GLU A 168 -92.47 -50.26 77.81
N VAL A 169 -93.62 -50.36 77.13
CA VAL A 169 -93.70 -50.18 75.67
C VAL A 169 -93.25 -48.79 75.26
N GLN A 170 -93.66 -47.75 76.00
CA GLN A 170 -93.30 -46.37 75.68
C GLN A 170 -91.81 -46.06 75.92
N LEU A 171 -91.20 -46.66 76.95
CA LEU A 171 -89.74 -46.67 77.11
C LEU A 171 -89.05 -47.36 75.92
N LYS A 172 -89.60 -48.46 75.41
CA LYS A 172 -89.05 -49.17 74.23
C LYS A 172 -89.16 -48.36 72.94
N ILE A 173 -90.23 -47.60 72.76
CA ILE A 173 -90.39 -46.66 71.65
C ILE A 173 -89.32 -45.56 71.76
N MET A 174 -89.19 -44.93 72.93
CA MET A 174 -88.19 -43.88 73.18
C MET A 174 -86.73 -44.38 73.00
N GLU A 175 -86.41 -45.62 73.40
CA GLU A 175 -85.10 -46.24 73.11
C GLU A 175 -84.84 -46.35 71.60
N LEU A 176 -85.82 -46.85 70.84
CA LEU A 176 -85.69 -47.02 69.38
C LEU A 176 -85.65 -45.69 68.64
N GLU A 177 -86.35 -44.66 69.12
CA GLU A 177 -86.33 -43.31 68.57
C GLU A 177 -84.97 -42.63 68.80
N ASN A 178 -84.36 -42.77 69.98
CA ASN A 178 -83.00 -42.27 70.21
C ASN A 178 -81.99 -43.01 69.29
N VAL A 179 -82.05 -44.33 69.17
CA VAL A 179 -81.17 -45.11 68.27
C VAL A 179 -81.37 -44.73 66.80
N LYS A 180 -82.61 -44.42 66.38
CA LYS A 180 -82.90 -43.88 65.04
C LYS A 180 -82.19 -42.55 64.81
N VAL A 181 -82.31 -41.61 65.76
CA VAL A 181 -81.66 -40.29 65.66
C VAL A 181 -80.13 -40.40 65.65
N GLU A 182 -79.55 -41.29 66.47
CA GLU A 182 -78.10 -41.58 66.44
C GLU A 182 -77.64 -42.11 65.07
N LEU A 183 -78.41 -43.00 64.44
CA LEU A 183 -78.12 -43.52 63.10
C LEU A 183 -78.28 -42.47 62.00
N GLU A 184 -79.32 -41.63 62.07
CA GLU A 184 -79.54 -40.53 61.13
C GLU A 184 -78.43 -39.47 61.23
N GLN A 185 -77.98 -39.14 62.44
CA GLN A 185 -76.86 -38.23 62.68
C GLN A 185 -75.51 -38.82 62.21
N SER A 186 -75.28 -40.12 62.44
CA SER A 186 -74.10 -40.85 61.94
C SER A 186 -74.04 -40.92 60.41
N LEU A 187 -75.19 -41.16 59.75
CA LEU A 187 -75.32 -41.10 58.29
C LEU A 187 -74.98 -39.70 57.75
N GLN A 188 -75.45 -38.65 58.43
CA GLN A 188 -75.22 -37.27 58.03
C GLN A 188 -73.75 -36.83 58.18
N ASP A 189 -73.07 -37.21 59.26
CA ASP A 189 -71.63 -36.95 59.40
C ASP A 189 -70.79 -37.76 58.39
N CYS A 190 -71.24 -38.95 57.98
CA CYS A 190 -70.63 -39.66 56.85
C CYS A 190 -70.78 -38.90 55.53
N GLN A 191 -71.98 -38.38 55.22
CA GLN A 191 -72.24 -37.60 54.00
C GLN A 191 -71.41 -36.30 53.94
N TYR A 192 -71.23 -35.58 55.06
CA TYR A 192 -70.34 -34.41 55.08
C TYR A 192 -68.87 -34.78 54.84
N ARG A 193 -68.43 -35.91 55.37
CA ARG A 193 -67.08 -36.43 55.16
C ARG A 193 -66.85 -36.84 53.71
N GLU A 194 -67.84 -37.42 53.06
CA GLU A 194 -67.85 -37.75 51.63
C GLU A 194 -67.74 -36.48 50.77
N GLN A 195 -68.62 -35.49 50.98
CA GLN A 195 -68.56 -34.19 50.27
C GLN A 195 -67.21 -33.47 50.44
N GLN A 196 -66.61 -33.54 51.65
CA GLN A 196 -65.30 -32.95 51.90
C GLN A 196 -64.17 -33.70 51.16
N LEU A 197 -64.28 -35.02 51.01
CA LEU A 197 -63.37 -35.83 50.20
C LEU A 197 -63.57 -35.59 48.69
N GLU A 198 -64.81 -35.41 48.21
CA GLU A 198 -65.08 -35.03 46.82
C GLU A 198 -64.47 -33.67 46.45
N LEU A 199 -64.64 -32.66 47.31
CA LEU A 199 -63.97 -31.35 47.10
C LEU A 199 -62.45 -31.50 47.09
N SER A 200 -61.88 -32.26 48.02
CA SER A 200 -60.44 -32.54 48.08
C SER A 200 -59.94 -33.22 46.80
N ASN A 201 -60.64 -34.26 46.32
CA ASN A 201 -60.35 -34.91 45.05
C ASN A 201 -60.47 -33.94 43.86
N SER A 202 -61.48 -33.07 43.82
CA SER A 202 -61.61 -32.07 42.76
C SER A 202 -60.46 -31.07 42.76
N SER A 203 -59.97 -30.67 43.95
CA SER A 203 -58.83 -29.77 44.11
C SER A 203 -57.52 -30.44 43.71
N LEU A 204 -57.33 -31.72 44.09
CA LEU A 204 -56.19 -32.54 43.69
C LEU A 204 -56.19 -32.83 42.18
N GLN A 205 -57.34 -33.10 41.57
CA GLN A 205 -57.47 -33.27 40.11
C GLN A 205 -57.06 -31.98 39.39
N ARG A 206 -57.63 -30.82 39.77
CA ARG A 206 -57.23 -29.50 39.24
C ARG A 206 -55.74 -29.20 39.48
N GLN A 207 -55.09 -29.78 40.48
CA GLN A 207 -53.64 -29.65 40.69
C GLN A 207 -52.85 -30.58 39.77
N LEU A 208 -53.29 -31.83 39.60
CA LEU A 208 -52.73 -32.78 38.65
C LEU A 208 -52.76 -32.22 37.22
N ASP A 209 -53.92 -31.70 36.80
CA ASP A 209 -54.15 -31.14 35.46
C ASP A 209 -53.15 -30.02 35.14
N ARG A 210 -53.01 -29.05 36.06
CA ARG A 210 -52.01 -27.96 35.95
C ARG A 210 -50.57 -28.46 35.93
N VAL A 211 -50.23 -29.48 36.72
CA VAL A 211 -48.89 -30.09 36.72
C VAL A 211 -48.63 -30.85 35.41
N THR A 212 -49.66 -31.42 34.77
CA THR A 212 -49.53 -32.00 33.43
C THR A 212 -49.38 -30.94 32.33
N GLU A 213 -50.11 -29.82 32.39
CA GLU A 213 -49.90 -28.68 31.49
C GLU A 213 -48.48 -28.11 31.63
N GLU A 214 -48.02 -27.88 32.87
CA GLU A 214 -46.65 -27.44 33.20
C GLU A 214 -45.55 -28.43 32.76
N LYS A 215 -45.87 -29.72 32.67
CA LYS A 215 -44.97 -30.75 32.13
C LYS A 215 -44.91 -30.66 30.62
N GLU A 216 -46.07 -30.61 29.95
CA GLU A 216 -46.15 -30.52 28.51
C GLU A 216 -45.49 -29.24 27.97
N ASP A 217 -45.64 -28.11 28.66
CA ASP A 217 -45.00 -26.85 28.25
C ASP A 217 -43.48 -26.92 28.37
N ARG A 218 -42.94 -27.56 29.43
CA ARG A 218 -41.50 -27.84 29.52
C ARG A 218 -41.01 -28.84 28.47
N GLU A 219 -41.85 -29.78 28.04
CA GLU A 219 -41.54 -30.68 26.91
C GLU A 219 -41.55 -29.93 25.56
N LYS A 220 -42.50 -28.99 25.34
CA LYS A 220 -42.53 -28.08 24.18
C LYS A 220 -41.28 -27.17 24.16
N GLU A 221 -40.88 -26.62 25.30
CA GLU A 221 -39.63 -25.87 25.44
C GLU A 221 -38.40 -26.75 25.13
N ALA A 222 -38.30 -27.94 25.71
CA ALA A 222 -37.19 -28.85 25.45
C ALA A 222 -37.06 -29.20 23.96
N VAL A 223 -38.18 -29.52 23.29
CA VAL A 223 -38.23 -29.76 21.84
C VAL A 223 -37.82 -28.51 21.04
N SER A 224 -38.23 -27.31 21.47
CA SER A 224 -37.78 -26.05 20.88
C SER A 224 -36.25 -25.88 20.98
N TRP A 225 -35.66 -26.11 22.16
CA TRP A 225 -34.22 -26.03 22.37
C TRP A 225 -33.45 -27.09 21.59
N PHE A 226 -33.94 -28.33 21.49
CA PHE A 226 -33.33 -29.36 20.64
C PHE A 226 -33.38 -28.99 19.15
N ASN A 227 -34.51 -28.47 18.67
CA ASN A 227 -34.65 -28.03 17.27
C ASN A 227 -33.74 -26.82 16.96
N ALA A 228 -33.58 -25.88 17.89
CA ALA A 228 -32.65 -24.76 17.75
C ALA A 228 -31.18 -25.23 17.76
N LEU A 229 -30.85 -26.20 18.63
CA LEU A 229 -29.52 -26.81 18.69
C LEU A 229 -29.17 -27.58 17.42
N GLU A 230 -30.11 -28.36 16.86
CA GLU A 230 -29.82 -29.13 15.64
C GLU A 230 -29.70 -28.21 14.42
N LYS A 231 -30.52 -27.17 14.29
CA LYS A 231 -30.31 -26.11 13.27
C LYS A 231 -28.96 -25.41 13.41
N SER A 232 -28.51 -25.15 14.64
CA SER A 232 -27.16 -24.60 14.90
C SER A 232 -26.05 -25.57 14.47
N ARG A 233 -26.24 -26.88 14.68
CA ARG A 233 -25.34 -27.93 14.18
C ARG A 233 -25.36 -28.06 12.65
N GLU A 234 -26.54 -27.96 12.01
CA GLU A 234 -26.69 -27.91 10.55
C GLU A 234 -25.90 -26.72 9.97
N LEU A 235 -26.16 -25.50 10.45
CA LEU A 235 -25.39 -24.31 10.07
C LEU A 235 -23.88 -24.45 10.34
N THR A 236 -23.49 -25.14 11.41
CA THR A 236 -22.06 -25.42 11.69
C THR A 236 -21.45 -26.41 10.69
N ARG A 237 -22.21 -27.42 10.24
CA ARG A 237 -21.78 -28.36 9.18
C ARG A 237 -21.69 -27.65 7.83
N ASP A 238 -22.67 -26.80 7.51
CA ASP A 238 -22.71 -26.02 6.28
C ASP A 238 -21.52 -25.04 6.22
N LEU A 239 -21.26 -24.30 7.31
CA LEU A 239 -20.09 -23.41 7.42
C LEU A 239 -18.76 -24.17 7.37
N GLN A 240 -18.69 -25.40 7.91
CA GLN A 240 -17.51 -26.26 7.74
C GLN A 240 -17.32 -26.69 6.28
N VAL A 241 -18.42 -27.01 5.58
CA VAL A 241 -18.39 -27.36 4.15
C VAL A 241 -18.03 -26.15 3.28
N GLU A 242 -18.50 -24.94 3.62
CA GLU A 242 -18.06 -23.69 2.97
C GLU A 242 -16.59 -23.40 3.23
N LEU A 243 -16.11 -23.61 4.47
CA LEU A 243 -14.69 -23.47 4.82
C LEU A 243 -13.81 -24.47 4.06
N ASP A 244 -14.21 -25.74 4.00
CA ASP A 244 -13.49 -26.78 3.26
C ASP A 244 -13.48 -26.48 1.75
N GLN A 245 -14.59 -25.99 1.19
CA GLN A 245 -14.65 -25.51 -0.20
C GLN A 245 -13.79 -24.26 -0.45
N ALA A 246 -13.70 -23.34 0.52
CA ALA A 246 -12.86 -22.14 0.43
C ALA A 246 -11.37 -22.50 0.54
N LEU A 247 -11.02 -23.44 1.40
CA LEU A 247 -9.66 -23.99 1.52
C LEU A 247 -9.26 -24.73 0.24
N GLN A 248 -10.14 -25.56 -0.34
CA GLN A 248 -9.89 -26.19 -1.64
C GLN A 248 -9.70 -25.16 -2.75
N GLN A 249 -10.56 -24.13 -2.84
CA GLN A 249 -10.41 -23.06 -3.83
C GLN A 249 -9.15 -22.19 -3.63
N ALA A 250 -8.68 -22.02 -2.39
CA ALA A 250 -7.41 -21.35 -2.10
C ALA A 250 -6.17 -22.23 -2.35
N GLN A 251 -6.35 -23.56 -2.42
CA GLN A 251 -5.29 -24.55 -2.60
C GLN A 251 -5.15 -25.02 -4.06
N ASP A 252 -6.19 -24.85 -4.90
CA ASP A 252 -6.23 -25.24 -6.31
C ASP A 252 -5.55 -24.19 -7.22
N PRO A 253 -4.27 -24.36 -7.62
CA PRO A 253 -3.43 -23.24 -8.09
C PRO A 253 -3.76 -22.75 -9.51
N ASN A 254 -4.74 -23.37 -10.16
CA ASN A 254 -5.05 -23.18 -11.59
C ASN A 254 -6.55 -22.92 -11.82
N SER A 255 -7.32 -22.72 -10.75
CA SER A 255 -8.78 -22.66 -10.76
C SER A 255 -9.27 -21.32 -10.22
N LYS A 256 -9.97 -20.57 -11.07
CA LYS A 256 -10.51 -19.22 -10.79
C LYS A 256 -9.47 -18.10 -10.54
N GLY A 257 -8.65 -17.83 -11.55
CA GLY A 257 -8.67 -16.48 -12.12
C GLY A 257 -7.35 -15.85 -12.56
N ASN A 258 -7.47 -14.96 -13.54
CA ASN A 258 -6.52 -13.88 -13.79
C ASN A 258 -6.63 -12.84 -12.66
N SER A 259 -6.31 -13.26 -11.43
CA SER A 259 -6.22 -12.36 -10.30
C SER A 259 -5.05 -11.40 -10.55
N LEU A 260 -5.32 -10.10 -10.49
CA LEU A 260 -4.29 -9.07 -10.70
C LEU A 260 -3.09 -9.27 -9.76
N PHE A 261 -3.31 -9.85 -8.58
CA PHE A 261 -2.27 -10.22 -7.62
C PHE A 261 -1.46 -11.45 -8.03
N ALA A 262 -2.07 -12.47 -8.64
CA ALA A 262 -1.34 -13.62 -9.18
C ALA A 262 -0.45 -13.19 -10.36
N GLU A 263 -1.01 -12.42 -11.32
CA GLU A 263 -0.23 -11.82 -12.41
C GLU A 263 0.88 -10.90 -11.89
N LEU A 264 0.65 -10.14 -10.81
CA LEU A 264 1.68 -9.29 -10.21
C LEU A 264 2.76 -10.11 -9.51
N GLU A 265 2.44 -11.21 -8.83
CA GLU A 265 3.43 -12.06 -8.17
C GLU A 265 4.25 -12.88 -9.19
N ASP A 266 3.65 -13.33 -10.29
CA ASP A 266 4.38 -13.91 -11.43
C ASP A 266 5.31 -12.87 -12.08
N LYS A 267 4.83 -11.65 -12.31
CA LYS A 267 5.66 -10.54 -12.81
C LYS A 267 6.77 -10.19 -11.82
N ARG A 268 6.52 -10.24 -10.52
CA ARG A 268 7.51 -10.02 -9.46
C ARG A 268 8.56 -11.12 -9.44
N ALA A 269 8.16 -12.39 -9.48
CA ALA A 269 9.06 -13.53 -9.54
C ALA A 269 9.89 -13.55 -10.84
N ALA A 270 9.31 -13.13 -11.97
CA ALA A 270 10.03 -12.93 -13.23
C ALA A 270 11.06 -11.78 -13.11
N MET A 271 10.67 -10.63 -12.56
CA MET A 271 11.55 -9.49 -12.32
C MET A 271 12.67 -9.82 -11.30
N GLU A 272 12.38 -10.63 -10.28
CA GLU A 272 13.40 -11.10 -9.32
C GLU A 272 14.37 -12.08 -9.98
N LYS A 273 13.89 -13.05 -10.78
CA LYS A 273 14.76 -13.93 -11.59
C LYS A 273 15.64 -13.12 -12.54
N GLN A 274 15.12 -12.08 -13.19
CA GLN A 274 15.91 -11.15 -14.01
C GLN A 274 16.93 -10.37 -13.18
N LEU A 275 16.54 -9.83 -12.01
CA LEU A 275 17.43 -9.09 -11.11
C LEU A 275 18.57 -9.97 -10.58
N ILE A 276 18.29 -11.23 -10.22
CA ILE A 276 19.28 -12.22 -9.82
C ILE A 276 20.23 -12.53 -10.98
N SER A 277 19.70 -12.76 -12.18
CA SER A 277 20.51 -12.99 -13.40
C SER A 277 21.44 -11.80 -13.70
N MET A 278 20.92 -10.57 -13.71
CA MET A 278 21.72 -9.36 -13.88
C MET A 278 22.75 -9.16 -12.76
N LYS A 279 22.42 -9.52 -11.51
CA LYS A 279 23.35 -9.46 -10.36
C LYS A 279 24.49 -10.46 -10.50
N VAL A 280 24.22 -11.68 -11.00
CA VAL A 280 25.25 -12.69 -11.31
C VAL A 280 26.13 -12.24 -12.49
N GLN A 281 25.53 -11.69 -13.55
CA GLN A 281 26.26 -11.12 -14.69
C GLN A 281 27.14 -9.92 -14.29
N TYR A 282 26.62 -9.03 -13.44
CA TYR A 282 27.40 -7.92 -12.88
C TYR A 282 28.57 -8.42 -12.04
N GLN A 283 28.36 -9.43 -11.18
CA GLN A 283 29.44 -10.02 -10.38
C GLN A 283 30.50 -10.75 -11.21
N SER A 284 30.13 -11.44 -12.31
CA SER A 284 31.11 -12.06 -13.20
C SER A 284 31.89 -11.02 -14.00
N LEU A 285 31.22 -9.99 -14.52
CA LEU A 285 31.86 -8.85 -15.19
C LEU A 285 32.77 -8.05 -14.25
N GLN A 286 32.38 -7.86 -12.99
CA GLN A 286 33.21 -7.21 -11.97
C GLN A 286 34.47 -8.02 -11.64
N LYS A 287 34.37 -9.36 -11.62
CA LYS A 287 35.53 -10.26 -11.49
C LYS A 287 36.45 -10.21 -12.72
N GLN A 288 35.88 -10.17 -13.93
CA GLN A 288 36.67 -10.00 -15.16
C GLN A 288 37.38 -8.65 -15.21
N TYR A 289 36.69 -7.57 -14.82
CA TYR A 289 37.28 -6.22 -14.75
C TYR A 289 38.41 -6.15 -13.71
N SER A 290 38.24 -6.73 -12.52
CA SER A 290 39.29 -6.72 -11.49
C SER A 290 40.51 -7.54 -11.91
N PHE A 291 40.32 -8.69 -12.58
CA PHE A 291 41.40 -9.47 -13.17
C PHE A 291 42.13 -8.68 -14.29
N SER A 292 41.40 -8.09 -15.23
CA SER A 292 41.97 -7.26 -16.30
C SER A 292 42.77 -6.08 -15.73
N LYS A 293 42.24 -5.40 -14.72
CA LYS A 293 42.94 -4.31 -14.00
C LYS A 293 44.22 -4.81 -13.31
N GLN A 294 44.24 -6.01 -12.73
CA GLN A 294 45.46 -6.59 -12.16
C GLN A 294 46.52 -6.91 -13.23
N GLN A 295 46.12 -7.41 -14.40
CA GLN A 295 47.06 -7.64 -15.50
C GLN A 295 47.61 -6.32 -16.06
N LEU A 296 46.76 -5.29 -16.22
CA LEU A 296 47.20 -3.95 -16.60
C LEU A 296 48.18 -3.35 -15.58
N GLN A 297 47.96 -3.55 -14.28
CA GLN A 297 48.88 -3.08 -13.24
C GLN A 297 50.23 -3.81 -13.30
N ARG A 298 50.25 -5.12 -13.59
CA ARG A 298 51.50 -5.87 -13.83
C ARG A 298 52.25 -5.32 -15.04
N MET A 299 51.56 -5.02 -16.14
CA MET A 299 52.17 -4.35 -17.30
C MET A 299 52.68 -2.94 -16.98
N LYS A 300 51.90 -2.10 -16.26
CA LYS A 300 52.35 -0.77 -15.81
C LYS A 300 53.68 -0.88 -15.01
N VAL A 301 53.78 -1.85 -14.10
CA VAL A 301 55.00 -2.09 -13.31
C VAL A 301 56.15 -2.57 -14.19
N GLN A 302 55.94 -3.52 -15.10
CA GLN A 302 56.97 -3.99 -16.03
C GLN A 302 57.51 -2.86 -16.92
N ILE A 303 56.62 -2.01 -17.46
CA ILE A 303 56.98 -0.84 -18.27
C ILE A 303 57.76 0.18 -17.44
N ALA A 304 57.33 0.47 -16.21
CA ALA A 304 58.06 1.37 -15.30
C ALA A 304 59.48 0.85 -14.98
N THR A 305 59.63 -0.45 -14.73
CA THR A 305 60.94 -1.09 -14.53
C THR A 305 61.81 -1.00 -15.79
N LEU A 306 61.25 -1.23 -16.99
CA LEU A 306 61.98 -1.09 -18.25
C LEU A 306 62.42 0.36 -18.50
N MET A 307 61.56 1.35 -18.25
CA MET A 307 61.91 2.76 -18.33
C MET A 307 63.00 3.15 -17.32
N GLN A 308 62.96 2.60 -16.10
CA GLN A 308 64.00 2.85 -15.09
C GLN A 308 65.35 2.22 -15.50
N LEU A 309 65.34 1.00 -16.06
CA LEU A 309 66.53 0.35 -16.62
C LEU A 309 67.10 1.10 -17.84
N GLN A 310 66.23 1.64 -18.71
CA GLN A 310 66.65 2.54 -19.80
C GLN A 310 67.26 3.84 -19.27
N GLY A 311 66.65 4.46 -18.26
CA GLY A 311 67.15 5.69 -17.63
C GLY A 311 68.52 5.55 -16.93
N SER A 312 68.96 4.31 -16.66
CA SER A 312 70.30 3.99 -16.14
C SER A 312 71.34 3.62 -17.22
N ARG A 313 70.97 3.54 -18.50
CA ARG A 313 71.94 3.42 -19.60
C ARG A 313 72.34 4.80 -20.10
N ALA A 314 73.61 4.97 -20.46
CA ALA A 314 74.05 6.14 -21.20
C ALA A 314 73.30 6.20 -22.55
N ASP A 315 72.97 7.41 -23.01
CA ASP A 315 72.21 7.62 -24.23
C ASP A 315 72.93 7.02 -25.44
N PRO A 316 72.29 6.10 -26.21
CA PRO A 316 72.87 5.55 -27.42
C PRO A 316 73.31 6.62 -28.42
N ALA A 317 72.57 7.72 -28.56
CA ALA A 317 72.93 8.80 -29.47
C ALA A 317 74.15 9.61 -28.99
N GLN A 318 74.35 9.72 -27.67
CA GLN A 318 75.56 10.30 -27.09
C GLN A 318 76.79 9.38 -27.30
N LEU A 319 76.60 8.06 -27.18
CA LEU A 319 77.66 7.08 -27.46
C LEU A 319 78.02 7.05 -28.95
N GLU A 320 77.05 7.02 -29.87
CA GLU A 320 77.29 7.12 -31.31
C GLU A 320 78.01 8.43 -31.68
N ARG A 321 77.61 9.57 -31.10
CA ARG A 321 78.27 10.86 -31.36
C ARG A 321 79.71 10.89 -30.85
N LEU A 322 79.99 10.30 -29.69
CA LEU A 322 81.36 10.14 -29.19
C LEU A 322 82.19 9.18 -30.04
N GLN A 323 81.61 8.06 -30.48
CA GLN A 323 82.25 7.09 -31.36
C GLN A 323 82.53 7.67 -32.76
N SER A 324 81.64 8.52 -33.26
CA SER A 324 81.81 9.26 -34.52
C SER A 324 82.88 10.35 -34.41
N MET A 325 82.92 11.13 -33.33
CA MET A 325 84.03 12.07 -33.10
C MET A 325 85.38 11.35 -32.92
N LEU A 326 85.38 10.15 -32.30
CA LEU A 326 86.60 9.33 -32.22
C LEU A 326 87.03 8.78 -33.58
N SER A 327 86.11 8.35 -34.45
CA SER A 327 86.48 7.90 -35.81
C SER A 327 86.93 9.07 -36.69
N GLU A 328 86.31 10.24 -36.58
CA GLU A 328 86.74 11.48 -37.24
C GLU A 328 88.14 11.90 -36.77
N LYS A 329 88.41 11.95 -35.46
CA LYS A 329 89.73 12.30 -34.93
C LYS A 329 90.81 11.26 -35.24
N ASN A 330 90.48 9.97 -35.29
CA ASN A 330 91.39 8.96 -35.80
C ASN A 330 91.65 9.12 -37.32
N GLY A 331 90.65 9.55 -38.09
CA GLY A 331 90.80 9.93 -39.49
C GLY A 331 91.67 11.18 -39.69
N GLU A 332 91.54 12.19 -38.84
CA GLU A 332 92.46 13.34 -38.78
C GLU A 332 93.89 12.90 -38.47
N ILE A 333 94.08 12.02 -37.48
CA ILE A 333 95.41 11.47 -37.12
C ILE A 333 96.02 10.69 -38.30
N GLN A 334 95.25 9.85 -39.00
CA GLN A 334 95.72 9.16 -40.21
C GLN A 334 96.06 10.14 -41.34
N ASN A 335 95.25 11.17 -41.56
CA ASN A 335 95.53 12.22 -42.55
C ASN A 335 96.77 13.04 -42.17
N LEU A 336 97.00 13.30 -40.87
CA LEU A 336 98.20 13.98 -40.37
C LEU A 336 99.45 13.10 -40.47
N MET A 337 99.37 11.80 -40.18
CA MET A 337 100.45 10.83 -40.46
C MET A 337 100.75 10.75 -41.96
N THR A 338 99.73 10.76 -42.82
CA THR A 338 99.90 10.74 -44.28
C THR A 338 100.53 12.04 -44.79
N LYS A 339 100.18 13.19 -44.19
CA LYS A 339 100.84 14.48 -44.45
C LYS A 339 102.26 14.51 -43.92
N LEU A 340 102.54 13.98 -42.73
CA LEU A 340 103.89 13.82 -42.19
C LEU A 340 104.74 12.96 -43.12
N GLN A 341 104.32 11.76 -43.50
CA GLN A 341 105.04 10.93 -44.48
C GLN A 341 105.24 11.61 -45.85
N ARG A 342 104.35 12.52 -46.25
CA ARG A 342 104.50 13.29 -47.48
C ARG A 342 105.47 14.45 -47.31
N LEU A 343 105.50 15.08 -46.13
CA LEU A 343 106.47 16.10 -45.75
C LEU A 343 107.86 15.50 -45.54
N GLU A 344 107.99 14.34 -44.89
CA GLU A 344 109.24 13.55 -44.79
C GLU A 344 109.77 13.16 -46.18
N ARG A 345 108.89 12.77 -47.11
CA ARG A 345 109.28 12.53 -48.52
C ARG A 345 109.76 13.81 -49.22
N VAL A 346 109.10 14.95 -48.99
CA VAL A 346 109.50 16.26 -49.53
C VAL A 346 110.82 16.74 -48.89
N GLU A 347 111.01 16.48 -47.60
CA GLU A 347 112.22 16.78 -46.84
C GLU A 347 113.40 15.90 -47.30
N MET A 348 113.16 14.62 -47.60
CA MET A 348 114.15 13.75 -48.26
C MET A 348 114.54 14.27 -49.64
N THR A 349 113.60 14.85 -50.41
CA THR A 349 113.93 15.51 -51.71
C THR A 349 114.59 16.88 -51.56
N LEU A 350 114.42 17.58 -50.44
CA LEU A 350 115.09 18.86 -50.15
C LEU A 350 116.49 18.66 -49.53
N LYS A 351 116.68 17.63 -48.69
CA LYS A 351 117.97 17.23 -48.12
C LYS A 351 118.93 16.59 -49.14
N SER A 352 118.45 16.27 -50.34
CA SER A 352 119.25 15.69 -51.44
C SER A 352 119.74 16.71 -52.48
N GLN A 353 119.60 18.02 -52.22
CA GLN A 353 120.24 19.08 -53.00
C GLN A 353 121.08 20.00 -52.08
N PRO A 354 122.35 20.28 -52.40
CA PRO A 354 123.25 20.96 -51.47
C PRO A 354 122.98 22.47 -51.38
N ALA A 355 123.05 23.02 -50.16
CA ALA A 355 122.96 24.45 -49.93
C ALA A 355 124.14 25.21 -50.55
N LYS A 356 123.87 26.44 -51.05
CA LYS A 356 124.89 27.43 -51.41
C LYS A 356 124.50 28.79 -50.81
N ALA A 357 125.51 29.61 -50.51
CA ALA A 357 125.43 30.62 -49.47
C ALA A 357 124.97 32.03 -49.90
N LEU A 358 124.81 32.87 -48.86
CA LEU A 358 125.04 34.33 -48.79
C LEU A 358 126.23 34.82 -49.66
N PRO A 359 126.37 36.14 -49.96
CA PRO A 359 125.95 37.33 -49.18
C PRO A 359 125.08 38.32 -50.01
N ALA A 360 124.70 39.55 -49.61
CA ALA A 360 125.49 40.74 -49.20
C ALA A 360 126.67 41.05 -50.15
N ASP A 361 127.03 42.30 -50.44
CA ASP A 361 126.68 43.57 -49.76
C ASP A 361 126.54 44.73 -50.79
N SER A 362 126.77 45.98 -50.35
CA SER A 362 127.03 47.25 -51.06
C SER A 362 127.68 47.19 -52.47
N GLU A 363 127.68 48.23 -53.32
CA GLU A 363 127.60 49.70 -53.12
C GLU A 363 127.05 50.37 -54.42
N ASP A 364 126.10 51.31 -54.32
CA ASP A 364 126.23 52.76 -54.61
C ASP A 364 125.65 53.17 -55.98
N GLY A 365 125.24 54.44 -56.13
CA GLY A 365 124.58 54.98 -57.32
C GLY A 365 123.27 55.72 -57.01
N GLN A 366 123.34 57.06 -57.02
CA GLN A 366 122.24 57.95 -56.63
C GLN A 366 121.11 58.03 -57.69
N ASP A 367 119.98 57.35 -57.45
CA ASP A 367 118.63 57.95 -57.58
C ASP A 367 117.52 57.17 -56.83
N GLY A 368 117.87 56.48 -55.74
CA GLY A 368 116.99 55.50 -55.11
C GLY A 368 115.90 56.06 -54.18
N THR A 369 116.09 57.26 -53.61
CA THR A 369 115.45 57.67 -52.35
C THR A 369 113.92 57.63 -52.39
N TYR A 370 113.30 58.22 -53.42
CA TYR A 370 111.83 58.30 -53.51
C TYR A 370 111.17 56.92 -53.74
N TYR A 371 111.84 56.04 -54.49
CA TYR A 371 111.39 54.66 -54.70
C TYR A 371 111.57 53.81 -53.45
N THR A 372 112.72 53.93 -52.77
CA THR A 372 113.02 53.25 -51.51
C THR A 372 112.06 53.67 -50.40
N ASP A 373 111.75 54.96 -50.28
CA ASP A 373 110.85 55.46 -49.22
C ASP A 373 109.37 55.15 -49.52
N LEU A 374 108.96 55.12 -50.80
CA LEU A 374 107.66 54.57 -51.20
C LEU A 374 107.55 53.07 -50.88
N LEU A 375 108.62 52.29 -51.08
CA LEU A 375 108.68 50.88 -50.69
C LEU A 375 108.65 50.71 -49.17
N LYS A 376 109.41 51.50 -48.40
CA LYS A 376 109.35 51.51 -46.92
C LYS A 376 107.95 51.87 -46.42
N MET A 377 107.29 52.87 -47.01
CA MET A 377 105.93 53.26 -46.62
C MET A 377 104.91 52.16 -46.93
N LYS A 378 105.00 51.53 -48.11
CA LYS A 378 104.18 50.35 -48.44
C LYS A 378 104.42 49.20 -47.47
N LEU A 379 105.69 48.89 -47.16
CA LEU A 379 106.06 47.84 -46.20
C LEU A 379 105.50 48.14 -44.81
N ASN A 380 105.68 49.36 -44.30
CA ASN A 380 105.19 49.81 -43.00
C ASN A 380 103.66 49.74 -42.90
N ASN A 381 102.93 50.11 -43.97
CA ASN A 381 101.48 49.93 -44.04
C ASN A 381 101.10 48.44 -44.05
N THR A 382 101.76 47.58 -44.85
CA THR A 382 101.47 46.14 -44.84
C THR A 382 101.79 45.46 -43.51
N VAL A 383 102.78 45.94 -42.75
CA VAL A 383 103.05 45.48 -41.38
C VAL A 383 101.92 45.88 -40.45
N LYS A 384 101.49 47.16 -40.46
CA LYS A 384 100.37 47.63 -39.65
C LYS A 384 99.03 46.95 -39.97
N ASP A 385 98.79 46.65 -41.23
CA ASP A 385 97.58 45.92 -41.64
C ASP A 385 97.67 44.43 -41.27
N ALA A 386 98.88 43.82 -41.26
CA ALA A 386 99.09 42.49 -40.71
C ALA A 386 98.94 42.46 -39.16
N GLU A 387 99.39 43.50 -38.45
CA GLU A 387 99.18 43.67 -37.01
C GLU A 387 97.67 43.76 -36.69
N ARG A 388 96.94 44.64 -37.39
CA ARG A 388 95.47 44.78 -37.27
C ARG A 388 94.72 43.47 -37.52
N LEU A 389 95.08 42.74 -38.58
CA LEU A 389 94.48 41.43 -38.89
C LEU A 389 94.87 40.37 -37.84
N GLY A 390 96.05 40.48 -37.23
CA GLY A 390 96.47 39.67 -36.09
C GLY A 390 95.63 39.91 -34.84
N ASP A 391 95.41 41.18 -34.49
CA ASP A 391 94.54 41.59 -33.38
C ASP A 391 93.09 41.14 -33.60
N GLU A 392 92.53 41.37 -34.78
CA GLU A 392 91.16 40.98 -35.12
C GLU A 392 90.98 39.45 -35.10
N LEU A 393 91.95 38.69 -35.63
CA LEU A 393 91.98 37.23 -35.53
C LEU A 393 92.09 36.74 -34.08
N SER A 394 92.86 37.43 -33.23
CA SER A 394 92.99 37.11 -31.81
C SER A 394 91.66 37.34 -31.06
N LEU A 395 90.98 38.45 -31.35
CA LEU A 395 89.67 38.79 -30.81
C LEU A 395 88.60 37.80 -31.27
N GLN A 396 88.63 37.37 -32.53
CA GLN A 396 87.68 36.39 -33.05
C GLN A 396 87.92 34.99 -32.46
N ARG A 397 89.17 34.59 -32.19
CA ARG A 397 89.50 33.38 -31.42
C ARG A 397 89.02 33.45 -29.97
N MET A 398 89.16 34.60 -29.31
CA MET A 398 88.66 34.80 -27.95
C MET A 398 87.13 34.70 -27.89
N LYS A 399 86.43 35.33 -28.85
CA LYS A 399 84.97 35.24 -28.99
C LYS A 399 84.51 33.79 -29.19
N SER A 400 85.06 33.07 -30.16
CA SER A 400 84.61 31.70 -30.46
C SER A 400 84.93 30.70 -29.33
N LEU A 401 86.02 30.89 -28.58
CA LEU A 401 86.28 30.14 -27.34
C LEU A 401 85.23 30.44 -26.27
N SER A 402 84.88 31.72 -26.05
CA SER A 402 83.86 32.10 -25.07
C SER A 402 82.46 31.59 -25.44
N GLU A 403 82.12 31.57 -26.73
CA GLU A 403 80.86 31.03 -27.26
C GLU A 403 80.82 29.51 -27.15
N SER A 404 81.92 28.81 -27.46
CA SER A 404 82.06 27.36 -27.28
C SER A 404 81.93 26.95 -25.81
N GLN A 405 82.59 27.65 -24.89
CA GLN A 405 82.45 27.38 -23.45
C GLN A 405 81.02 27.67 -22.95
N ARG A 406 80.39 28.74 -23.44
CA ARG A 406 78.98 29.07 -23.12
C ARG A 406 78.01 28.01 -23.65
N ALA A 407 78.23 27.49 -24.85
CA ALA A 407 77.45 26.39 -25.40
C ALA A 407 77.59 25.11 -24.55
N LEU A 408 78.82 24.74 -24.20
CA LEU A 408 79.10 23.55 -23.37
C LEU A 408 78.53 23.68 -21.94
N GLU A 409 78.48 24.89 -21.37
CA GLU A 409 77.73 25.16 -20.15
C GLU A 409 76.21 25.01 -20.31
N LEU A 410 75.65 25.45 -21.44
CA LEU A 410 74.22 25.28 -21.74
C LEU A 410 73.88 23.80 -21.96
N GLU A 411 74.71 23.01 -22.63
CA GLU A 411 74.55 21.56 -22.77
C GLU A 411 74.55 20.85 -21.40
N ARG A 412 75.50 21.21 -20.51
CA ARG A 412 75.53 20.69 -19.13
C ARG A 412 74.26 21.03 -18.34
N LYS A 413 73.77 22.26 -18.46
CA LYS A 413 72.52 22.72 -17.82
C LYS A 413 71.29 22.03 -18.42
N LEU A 414 71.25 21.84 -19.73
CA LEU A 414 70.22 21.10 -20.46
C LEU A 414 70.16 19.66 -19.96
N PHE A 415 71.27 18.92 -20.00
CA PHE A 415 71.33 17.52 -19.55
C PHE A 415 70.93 17.35 -18.07
N ALA A 416 71.37 18.26 -17.19
CA ALA A 416 70.94 18.26 -15.79
C ALA A 416 69.42 18.50 -15.65
N SER A 417 68.86 19.45 -16.40
CA SER A 417 67.41 19.71 -16.40
C SER A 417 66.60 18.56 -16.98
N GLU A 418 67.10 17.88 -18.01
CA GLU A 418 66.45 16.73 -18.65
C GLU A 418 66.45 15.51 -17.72
N ARG A 419 67.55 15.28 -16.98
CA ARG A 419 67.60 14.23 -15.94
C ARG A 419 66.62 14.51 -14.81
N LEU A 420 66.49 15.76 -14.37
CA LEU A 420 65.49 16.17 -13.37
C LEU A 420 64.05 16.03 -13.91
N LEU A 421 63.81 16.35 -15.18
CA LEU A 421 62.51 16.16 -15.83
C LEU A 421 62.14 14.67 -15.91
N LYS A 422 63.07 13.80 -16.32
CA LYS A 422 62.89 12.34 -16.35
C LYS A 422 62.61 11.77 -14.95
N GLN A 423 63.32 12.25 -13.92
CA GLN A 423 63.04 11.90 -12.53
C GLN A 423 61.63 12.32 -12.10
N ALA A 424 61.26 13.59 -12.31
CA ALA A 424 59.95 14.15 -11.96
C ALA A 424 58.80 13.49 -12.72
N GLN A 425 59.01 13.06 -13.97
CA GLN A 425 58.05 12.22 -14.70
C GLN A 425 57.85 10.86 -14.04
N SER A 426 58.94 10.21 -13.58
CA SER A 426 58.84 8.94 -12.85
C SER A 426 58.07 9.09 -11.53
N ASP A 427 58.29 10.20 -10.80
CA ASP A 427 57.63 10.46 -9.52
C ASP A 427 56.17 10.91 -9.69
N LYS A 428 55.86 11.65 -10.76
CA LYS A 428 54.47 11.90 -11.19
C LYS A 428 53.71 10.59 -11.43
N ILE A 429 54.32 9.62 -12.11
CA ILE A 429 53.67 8.31 -12.36
C ILE A 429 53.47 7.54 -11.04
N LYS A 430 54.46 7.53 -10.12
CA LYS A 430 54.31 6.92 -8.78
C LYS A 430 53.19 7.58 -7.97
N LEU A 431 53.10 8.91 -7.99
CA LEU A 431 52.04 9.66 -7.31
C LEU A 431 50.67 9.43 -7.95
N GLN A 432 50.57 9.36 -9.29
CA GLN A 432 49.33 8.98 -9.98
C GLN A 432 48.87 7.57 -9.58
N LEU A 433 49.78 6.59 -9.55
CA LEU A 433 49.46 5.25 -9.05
C LEU A 433 49.02 5.25 -7.58
N ARG A 434 49.62 6.10 -6.72
CA ARG A 434 49.22 6.20 -5.32
C ARG A 434 47.89 6.93 -5.13
N ILE A 435 47.55 7.88 -5.99
CA ILE A 435 46.23 8.51 -6.04
C ILE A 435 45.18 7.50 -6.53
N GLU A 436 45.47 6.73 -7.58
CA GLU A 436 44.64 5.59 -8.02
C GLU A 436 44.40 4.61 -6.84
N GLU A 437 45.45 4.21 -6.11
CA GLU A 437 45.33 3.33 -4.94
C GLU A 437 44.51 3.92 -3.78
N LEU A 438 44.60 5.23 -3.53
CA LEU A 438 43.89 5.88 -2.44
C LEU A 438 42.42 6.12 -2.79
N GLN A 439 42.11 6.52 -4.03
CA GLN A 439 40.73 6.58 -4.54
C GLN A 439 40.05 5.22 -4.38
N HIS A 440 40.68 4.13 -4.82
CA HIS A 440 40.11 2.78 -4.68
C HIS A 440 40.05 2.23 -3.24
N LYS A 441 40.61 2.94 -2.25
CA LYS A 441 40.50 2.62 -0.80
C LYS A 441 39.48 3.48 -0.06
N TYR A 442 39.16 4.66 -0.58
CA TYR A 442 38.37 5.67 0.13
C TYR A 442 37.18 6.23 -0.68
N GLU A 443 36.97 5.82 -1.93
CA GLU A 443 35.71 6.08 -2.64
C GLU A 443 34.52 5.39 -1.92
N PRO A 444 33.47 6.15 -1.55
CA PRO A 444 32.19 5.56 -1.19
C PRO A 444 31.62 4.77 -2.36
N LYS A 445 30.82 3.74 -2.08
CA LYS A 445 30.04 3.03 -3.11
C LYS A 445 28.85 3.90 -3.55
N GLU A 446 29.11 4.96 -4.31
CA GLU A 446 28.07 5.79 -4.89
C GLU A 446 27.26 4.98 -5.91
N VAL A 447 26.04 4.61 -5.51
CA VAL A 447 25.05 3.99 -6.40
C VAL A 447 24.62 5.06 -7.41
N LYS A 448 25.14 4.98 -8.63
CA LYS A 448 24.79 5.92 -9.71
C LYS A 448 23.33 5.75 -10.11
N ASN A 449 22.48 6.59 -9.54
CA ASN A 449 21.04 6.62 -9.77
C ASN A 449 20.74 6.92 -11.25
N PHE A 450 20.24 5.92 -11.98
CA PHE A 450 19.64 6.13 -13.30
C PHE A 450 18.29 6.83 -13.13
N LEU A 451 18.26 8.13 -13.42
CA LEU A 451 17.05 8.95 -13.42
C LEU A 451 16.09 8.51 -14.54
N GLN A 452 15.21 7.54 -14.24
CA GLN A 452 14.06 7.25 -15.09
C GLN A 452 13.13 8.47 -15.12
N LYS A 453 12.85 8.99 -16.33
CA LYS A 453 11.92 10.11 -16.55
C LYS A 453 10.48 9.66 -16.30
N ARG A 454 9.99 9.70 -15.05
CA ARG A 454 8.55 9.67 -14.76
C ARG A 454 7.95 11.07 -14.98
N LYS A 455 6.77 11.11 -15.61
CA LYS A 455 5.99 12.36 -15.77
C LYS A 455 5.64 12.90 -14.37
N ARG A 456 5.72 14.22 -14.19
CA ARG A 456 5.19 14.89 -12.99
C ARG A 456 3.72 15.21 -13.23
N GLU A 457 2.83 14.52 -12.54
CA GLU A 457 1.50 15.03 -12.27
C GLU A 457 1.60 16.16 -11.23
N LYS A 458 0.71 17.14 -11.32
CA LYS A 458 0.66 18.28 -10.40
C LYS A 458 -0.56 18.13 -9.50
N LEU A 459 -0.33 17.96 -8.20
CA LEU A 459 -1.33 18.26 -7.18
C LEU A 459 -0.94 19.60 -6.52
N PRO A 460 -1.83 20.60 -6.49
CA PRO A 460 -1.67 21.74 -5.59
C PRO A 460 -2.04 21.29 -4.18
N LEU A 461 -1.14 21.50 -3.22
CA LEU A 461 -1.47 21.52 -1.80
C LEU A 461 -1.12 22.91 -1.29
N ASP A 462 -2.08 23.52 -0.59
CA ASP A 462 -2.02 24.92 -0.19
C ASP A 462 -1.15 25.12 1.07
N ILE A 463 -0.72 26.36 1.30
CA ILE A 463 0.28 26.70 2.32
C ILE A 463 -0.41 27.21 3.59
N THR A 464 -0.04 26.66 4.75
CA THR A 464 -0.10 27.40 6.01
C THR A 464 1.11 27.04 6.88
N PRO A 465 1.94 28.01 7.34
CA PRO A 465 3.23 27.74 7.97
C PRO A 465 3.19 27.74 9.51
N CYS A 466 4.25 27.25 10.15
CA CYS A 466 4.53 27.48 11.57
C CYS A 466 6.05 27.49 11.83
N CYS A 467 6.51 28.46 12.63
CA CYS A 467 7.84 28.71 13.22
C CYS A 467 9.11 28.37 12.40
N GLU A 468 9.90 29.32 11.89
CA GLU A 468 10.64 30.44 12.53
C GLU A 468 12.08 30.08 12.99
N THR A 469 13.06 30.67 12.28
CA THR A 469 14.48 30.84 12.68
C THR A 469 15.30 29.54 12.84
N VAL A 470 16.63 29.53 12.73
CA VAL A 470 17.65 30.60 12.70
C VAL A 470 18.52 30.48 11.44
N LYS A 471 18.92 31.61 10.86
CA LYS A 471 20.03 31.66 9.87
C LYS A 471 21.36 31.78 10.61
N LEU A 472 22.37 31.02 10.19
CA LEU A 472 23.75 31.51 10.24
C LEU A 472 24.52 31.02 9.02
N GLU A 473 24.90 31.95 8.15
CA GLU A 473 25.98 31.75 7.19
C GLU A 473 27.30 32.02 7.93
N GLN A 474 28.38 31.36 7.52
CA GLN A 474 29.68 32.04 7.40
C GLN A 474 30.67 31.20 6.60
N ASN A 475 31.52 31.88 5.83
CA ASN A 475 32.63 31.24 5.12
C ASN A 475 33.83 32.19 5.05
N GLN A 476 34.85 31.87 5.85
CA GLN A 476 36.27 32.26 5.70
C GLN A 476 36.72 33.71 6.04
N PRO A 477 38.02 33.91 6.36
CA PRO A 477 38.41 34.78 7.48
C PRO A 477 39.50 35.84 7.20
N VAL A 478 39.76 36.69 8.19
CA VAL A 478 41.02 37.43 8.41
C VAL A 478 41.39 37.37 9.91
N VAL A 479 42.66 37.63 10.25
CA VAL A 479 43.41 37.37 11.51
C VAL A 479 44.18 38.67 11.89
N PRO A 480 44.73 38.94 13.12
CA PRO A 480 44.76 38.23 14.43
C PRO A 480 44.26 39.07 15.66
N VAL A 481 44.39 38.54 16.91
CA VAL A 481 45.21 39.10 18.05
C VAL A 481 44.70 38.67 19.47
N GLU A 482 45.63 38.08 20.26
CA GLU A 482 45.77 38.00 21.75
C GLU A 482 44.72 37.38 22.72
N THR A 483 45.19 36.34 23.46
CA THR A 483 44.96 35.94 24.91
C THR A 483 43.53 35.74 25.48
N THR A 484 43.27 34.92 26.53
CA THR A 484 44.11 34.18 27.51
C THR A 484 43.37 32.96 28.14
N VAL A 485 44.09 31.84 28.34
CA VAL A 485 44.15 30.97 29.57
C VAL A 485 42.89 30.27 30.16
N ALA A 486 42.99 28.92 30.29
CA ALA A 486 42.38 28.00 31.29
C ALA A 486 40.82 27.87 31.37
N ASP A 487 40.18 26.96 32.13
CA ASP A 487 40.31 25.51 32.45
C ASP A 487 38.96 25.07 33.14
N ILE A 488 38.61 23.85 33.57
CA ILE A 488 39.33 22.57 33.79
C ILE A 488 38.45 21.31 33.47
N MET A 489 38.76 20.17 34.09
CA MET A 489 38.34 18.78 33.81
C MET A 489 37.17 18.22 34.66
N ASN A 490 36.50 17.16 34.16
CA ASN A 490 36.09 15.90 34.85
C ASN A 490 35.01 15.91 35.99
N THR A 491 34.38 14.79 36.44
CA THR A 491 34.43 13.33 36.12
C THR A 491 33.12 12.56 36.45
N ASP A 492 33.00 11.34 35.92
CA ASP A 492 32.46 10.04 36.48
C ASP A 492 31.86 9.94 37.91
N ALA A 493 31.06 8.91 38.30
CA ALA A 493 30.24 7.87 37.62
C ALA A 493 29.51 6.95 38.65
N HIS A 494 28.77 5.93 38.17
CA HIS A 494 28.45 4.63 38.83
C HIS A 494 27.40 4.57 40.01
N VAL A 495 26.70 3.45 40.34
CA VAL A 495 26.15 2.29 39.56
C VAL A 495 25.23 1.36 40.43
N ARG A 496 24.17 0.72 39.85
CA ARG A 496 23.38 -0.49 40.31
C ARG A 496 22.62 -0.39 41.67
N THR A 497 21.58 -1.15 42.06
CA THR A 497 20.47 -2.02 41.50
C THR A 497 19.31 -2.04 42.59
N THR A 498 18.26 -2.86 42.73
CA THR A 498 17.79 -4.20 42.24
C THR A 498 16.26 -4.39 42.52
N ASP A 499 15.64 -5.50 42.08
CA ASP A 499 14.22 -5.93 42.27
C ASP A 499 13.89 -6.48 43.70
N PRO A 500 12.67 -7.02 44.06
CA PRO A 500 11.39 -7.23 43.32
C PRO A 500 10.04 -6.93 44.08
N LYS A 501 8.90 -7.33 43.45
CA LYS A 501 7.46 -7.36 43.87
C LYS A 501 7.14 -8.19 45.16
N PRO A 502 5.93 -8.16 45.85
CA PRO A 502 4.56 -8.21 45.25
C PRO A 502 3.29 -7.71 46.06
N ALA A 503 2.10 -7.92 45.44
CA ALA A 503 0.80 -8.38 46.02
C ALA A 503 -0.41 -7.45 46.37
N LYS A 504 -1.55 -7.74 45.68
CA LYS A 504 -2.99 -7.80 46.10
C LYS A 504 -3.68 -6.64 46.87
N THR A 505 -4.84 -6.20 46.37
CA THR A 505 -6.17 -6.34 47.05
C THR A 505 -7.35 -5.98 46.11
N VAL A 506 -8.58 -6.36 46.50
CA VAL A 506 -9.87 -6.09 45.82
C VAL A 506 -10.90 -5.69 46.88
N LYS A 507 -11.87 -4.82 46.56
CA LYS A 507 -13.10 -4.61 47.35
C LYS A 507 -14.33 -4.42 46.45
N ILE A 508 -15.45 -4.93 46.93
CA ILE A 508 -16.82 -4.72 46.43
C ILE A 508 -17.59 -4.05 47.58
N SER A 509 -18.66 -3.30 47.30
CA SER A 509 -19.59 -2.81 48.34
C SER A 509 -21.01 -2.69 47.78
N THR A 510 -21.98 -3.05 48.60
CA THR A 510 -23.43 -3.12 48.29
C THR A 510 -24.19 -2.80 49.56
N GLU A 511 -25.12 -1.85 49.55
CA GLU A 511 -26.18 -1.72 50.56
C GLU A 511 -27.33 -0.81 50.08
N GLU A 512 -28.51 -1.04 50.65
CA GLU A 512 -29.85 -0.48 50.37
C GLU A 512 -30.66 -0.61 51.69
N PRO A 513 -31.92 -0.13 51.85
CA PRO A 513 -32.71 0.84 51.07
C PRO A 513 -33.32 1.96 51.96
N VAL A 514 -34.14 2.86 51.38
CA VAL A 514 -35.00 3.82 52.11
C VAL A 514 -36.40 3.91 51.46
N VAL A 515 -37.44 4.27 52.23
CA VAL A 515 -38.86 3.96 51.96
C VAL A 515 -39.76 5.21 51.99
N ILE A 516 -40.52 5.46 50.90
CA ILE A 516 -41.95 5.93 50.77
C ILE A 516 -42.37 7.19 51.58
N PRO A 517 -42.98 8.25 50.96
CA PRO A 517 -44.39 8.14 50.55
C PRO A 517 -44.91 8.92 49.31
N ASN A 518 -46.03 8.42 48.77
CA ASN A 518 -46.94 9.09 47.84
C ASN A 518 -47.87 10.10 48.53
N PRO A 519 -48.45 11.05 47.78
CA PRO A 519 -49.80 11.58 48.02
C PRO A 519 -50.78 11.26 46.87
N SER A 520 -52.09 11.32 47.15
CA SER A 520 -53.16 10.91 46.22
C SER A 520 -54.28 11.96 46.09
N PHE A 521 -54.64 12.34 44.85
CA PHE A 521 -55.87 13.05 44.41
C PHE A 521 -56.22 14.40 45.09
N PRO A 522 -57.03 15.24 44.41
CA PRO A 522 -58.48 15.15 44.55
C PRO A 522 -59.26 15.20 43.21
N VAL A 523 -60.57 14.97 43.29
CA VAL A 523 -61.54 15.04 42.18
C VAL A 523 -62.27 16.38 42.19
N THR A 524 -62.46 17.03 41.03
CA THR A 524 -63.51 18.07 40.86
C THR A 524 -63.97 18.19 39.41
N GLU A 525 -65.27 17.96 39.20
CA GLU A 525 -66.10 18.51 38.12
C GLU A 525 -67.17 19.42 38.81
N PRO A 526 -67.90 20.35 38.13
CA PRO A 526 -68.42 20.20 36.76
C PRO A 526 -68.51 21.48 35.87
N ASP A 527 -69.21 21.30 34.74
CA ASP A 527 -70.08 22.26 34.04
C ASP A 527 -69.56 23.27 32.98
N VAL A 528 -69.78 22.88 31.71
CA VAL A 528 -70.71 23.54 30.74
C VAL A 528 -70.37 24.95 30.20
N LYS A 529 -69.89 25.02 28.94
CA LYS A 529 -70.62 25.62 27.78
C LYS A 529 -69.89 25.54 26.42
N GLU A 530 -70.71 25.38 25.36
CA GLU A 530 -70.70 26.02 24.01
C GLU A 530 -69.36 26.46 23.34
N ALA A 531 -69.11 26.27 22.03
CA ALA A 531 -69.96 25.84 20.92
C ALA A 531 -69.18 25.15 19.76
N GLU A 532 -69.95 24.62 18.78
CA GLU A 532 -69.80 24.63 17.30
C GLU A 532 -68.40 24.86 16.64
N GLU A 533 -68.05 24.29 15.49
CA GLU A 533 -68.89 23.94 14.34
C GLU A 533 -68.25 22.88 13.40
N ASN A 534 -69.09 22.15 12.64
CA ASN A 534 -68.86 21.35 11.41
C ASN A 534 -69.34 19.88 11.48
N GLN A 535 -70.54 19.67 10.95
CA GLN A 535 -71.02 18.39 10.42
C GLN A 535 -71.29 18.52 8.91
N GLN A 536 -71.68 17.40 8.29
CA GLN A 536 -72.07 17.22 6.88
C GLN A 536 -70.86 17.00 5.94
N GLN A 537 -70.91 16.08 4.96
CA GLN A 537 -72.11 15.47 4.35
C GLN A 537 -72.20 13.93 4.45
N ASN A 538 -73.46 13.49 4.61
CA ASN A 538 -74.00 12.15 4.31
C ASN A 538 -74.15 11.97 2.76
N LYS A 539 -74.47 10.84 2.12
CA LYS A 539 -75.00 9.50 2.50
C LYS A 539 -74.88 8.52 1.30
N ARG A 540 -75.01 7.20 1.56
CA ARG A 540 -75.54 6.13 0.68
C ARG A 540 -74.89 5.87 -0.70
N GLU A 541 -74.54 4.61 -0.95
CA GLU A 541 -75.45 3.71 -1.68
C GLU A 541 -75.21 2.23 -1.30
N ASP A 542 -76.00 1.30 -1.84
CA ASP A 542 -76.22 -0.05 -1.29
C ASP A 542 -76.17 -1.15 -2.38
N ARG A 543 -75.93 -2.41 -1.96
CA ARG A 543 -75.97 -3.67 -2.72
C ARG A 543 -74.93 -3.89 -3.83
N ARG A 544 -74.12 -4.94 -3.64
CA ARG A 544 -74.25 -6.20 -4.42
C ARG A 544 -73.43 -7.34 -3.84
N GLN A 545 -74.08 -8.48 -3.58
CA GLN A 545 -73.42 -9.73 -3.21
C GLN A 545 -72.62 -10.30 -4.38
N LYS A 546 -71.48 -10.95 -4.08
CA LYS A 546 -70.97 -12.10 -4.84
C LYS A 546 -70.23 -13.03 -3.88
N GLN A 547 -70.77 -14.24 -3.70
CA GLN A 547 -70.07 -15.32 -2.99
C GLN A 547 -68.98 -15.90 -3.90
N ARG A 548 -67.89 -16.39 -3.30
CA ARG A 548 -67.13 -17.51 -3.86
C ARG A 548 -66.73 -18.48 -2.75
N THR A 549 -66.79 -19.75 -3.10
CA THR A 549 -66.70 -20.91 -2.21
C THR A 549 -65.31 -21.11 -1.61
N VAL A 550 -65.28 -21.68 -0.40
CA VAL A 550 -64.11 -22.36 0.15
C VAL A 550 -64.29 -23.85 -0.15
N ASP A 551 -63.27 -24.50 -0.71
CA ASP A 551 -63.31 -25.94 -0.98
C ASP A 551 -63.04 -26.73 0.31
N VAL A 552 -63.98 -27.61 0.68
CA VAL A 552 -63.86 -28.49 1.85
C VAL A 552 -63.35 -29.85 1.38
N ILE A 553 -62.11 -30.19 1.70
CA ILE A 553 -61.57 -31.53 1.49
C ILE A 553 -62.07 -32.43 2.62
N HIS A 554 -62.95 -33.37 2.27
CA HIS A 554 -63.41 -34.45 3.15
C HIS A 554 -62.60 -35.71 2.84
N VAL A 555 -61.96 -36.31 3.86
CA VAL A 555 -61.34 -37.65 3.74
C VAL A 555 -61.95 -38.53 4.84
N SER A 556 -62.54 -39.64 4.41
CA SER A 556 -63.34 -40.53 5.26
C SER A 556 -62.48 -41.49 6.08
N SER A 557 -62.82 -41.65 7.36
CA SER A 557 -62.28 -42.72 8.20
C SER A 557 -62.79 -44.09 7.73
N SER A 558 -61.90 -45.03 7.46
CA SER A 558 -62.23 -46.44 7.19
C SER A 558 -61.61 -47.33 8.27
N SER A 559 -62.44 -48.03 9.03
CA SER A 559 -62.00 -48.98 10.05
C SER A 559 -61.50 -50.29 9.43
N SER A 560 -60.46 -50.87 10.02
CA SER A 560 -60.18 -52.30 9.97
C SER A 560 -59.75 -52.77 11.35
N MET A 561 -60.22 -53.94 11.74
CA MET A 561 -59.95 -54.57 13.04
C MET A 561 -58.77 -55.57 12.95
N GLU A 562 -58.32 -55.97 14.14
CA GLU A 562 -57.84 -57.32 14.49
C GLU A 562 -56.41 -57.79 14.15
N ASN A 563 -55.82 -58.42 15.19
CA ASN A 563 -54.72 -59.40 15.21
C ASN A 563 -53.33 -58.90 14.76
N GLN A 564 -52.30 -58.89 15.61
CA GLN A 564 -51.80 -60.07 16.34
C GLN A 564 -51.06 -59.73 17.64
N CYS A 565 -51.17 -60.61 18.65
CA CYS A 565 -50.18 -60.74 19.72
C CYS A 565 -49.25 -61.92 19.41
N ALA A 566 -47.94 -61.71 19.39
CA ALA A 566 -46.93 -62.77 19.34
C ALA A 566 -45.64 -62.31 20.05
N GLN A 567 -44.95 -63.27 20.68
CA GLN A 567 -43.81 -63.04 21.56
C GLN A 567 -42.53 -62.69 20.79
N GLN A 568 -41.75 -61.71 21.29
CA GLN A 568 -40.41 -61.96 21.84
C GLN A 568 -39.95 -60.79 22.73
#